data_AF-A0A9W2XW03-F1
#
_entry.id   AF-A0A9W2XW03-F1
#
_cell.length_a   1.000
_cell.length_b   1.000
_cell.length_c   1.000
_cell.angle_alpha   90.00
_cell.angle_beta   90.00
_cell.angle_gamma   90.00
#
_symmetry.space_group_name_H-M   'P 1'
#
loop_
_entity.id
_entity.type
_entity.pdbx_description
1 polymer ?
#
loop_
_entity_poly.entity_id
_entity_poly.type
_entity_poly.pdbx_seq_one_letter_code
_entity_poly.pdbx_strand_id
1 'polypeptide(L)'
;MLEAYFEHVRPHFVKQDVDDKGRFFLSKTGKTLCSATNDMARFYEHFKLPNITSQELRRVIVTTVSSMFSEEQKDKFAHYMAHTTAVAKAHYRMKTAEETVATANVLASLTAYSSSDESNEKPSKKKRGASIDEDTLQDVRKDFAEFLEVFPVTLNGKPPSKLARINAGFPVDRTFYDKWRIAQFQNREDHLLSKCYRRQPTAAKIKKLIESEGWTANYPSPETIVQKWRPPKKIDVETDDNIRRCIELQKWSGVAIKTFEDNRGQGVVATKNFLKGSIICDYHGELITSEEGHQILKSSNDHMGYLFFFTAGSRRLCIDAQTHPCKCHPKHGNSWKKN
;
A
#
# COMPACT_ATOMS: atom_id res chain seq x y z
N MET A 1 3.81 -17.11 19.70
CA MET A 1 3.66 -16.78 18.26
C MET A 1 2.21 -16.85 17.80
N LEU A 2 1.50 -17.97 18.08
CA LEU A 2 0.07 -18.10 17.76
C LEU A 2 -0.81 -17.10 18.54
N GLU A 3 -0.62 -16.94 19.85
CA GLU A 3 -1.36 -15.93 20.66
C GLU A 3 -1.15 -14.51 20.14
N ALA A 4 0.11 -14.09 19.94
CA ALA A 4 0.41 -12.77 19.38
C ALA A 4 -0.27 -12.52 18.02
N TYR A 5 -0.41 -13.56 17.18
CA TYR A 5 -1.18 -13.44 15.95
C TYR A 5 -2.67 -13.20 16.24
N PHE A 6 -3.30 -13.98 17.12
CA PHE A 6 -4.73 -13.84 17.43
C PHE A 6 -5.07 -12.55 18.19
N GLU A 7 -4.18 -12.08 19.06
CA GLU A 7 -4.41 -10.91 19.93
C GLU A 7 -4.02 -9.59 19.28
N HIS A 8 -2.93 -9.56 18.51
CA HIS A 8 -2.37 -8.29 18.03
C HIS A 8 -2.43 -8.14 16.51
N VAL A 9 -2.28 -9.22 15.75
CA VAL A 9 -2.24 -9.13 14.27
C VAL A 9 -3.65 -9.26 13.70
N ARG A 10 -4.33 -10.37 14.02
CA ARG A 10 -5.63 -10.78 13.49
C ARG A 10 -6.74 -9.74 13.61
N PRO A 11 -6.91 -9.01 14.73
CA PRO A 11 -7.98 -8.00 14.85
C PRO A 11 -7.86 -6.84 13.86
N HIS A 12 -6.67 -6.61 13.29
CA HIS A 12 -6.43 -5.56 12.30
C HIS A 12 -6.82 -5.99 10.86
N PHE A 13 -6.89 -7.29 10.59
CA PHE A 13 -7.09 -7.83 9.24
C PHE A 13 -8.46 -8.51 9.04
N VAL A 14 -9.15 -8.89 10.12
CA VAL A 14 -10.48 -9.52 10.06
C VAL A 14 -11.57 -8.50 10.39
N LYS A 15 -12.65 -8.46 9.60
CA LYS A 15 -13.80 -7.57 9.86
C LYS A 15 -14.47 -7.95 11.18
N GLN A 16 -14.74 -6.96 12.04
CA GLN A 16 -15.25 -7.16 13.42
C GLN A 16 -16.59 -7.92 13.52
N ASP A 17 -17.33 -8.06 12.42
CA ASP A 17 -18.71 -8.57 12.42
C ASP A 17 -18.84 -10.03 11.90
N VAL A 18 -17.73 -10.76 11.71
CA VAL A 18 -17.76 -12.12 11.13
C VAL A 18 -17.34 -13.17 12.16
N ASP A 19 -18.26 -14.08 12.53
CA ASP A 19 -17.94 -15.27 13.31
C ASP A 19 -17.15 -16.27 12.46
N ASP A 20 -15.85 -16.28 12.69
CA ASP A 20 -14.87 -17.05 11.94
C ASP A 20 -14.40 -18.32 12.66
N LYS A 21 -15.05 -18.67 13.79
CA LYS A 21 -14.80 -19.87 14.59
C LYS A 21 -13.32 -20.07 14.97
N GLY A 22 -12.54 -19.00 15.09
CA GLY A 22 -11.12 -19.07 15.42
C GLY A 22 -10.23 -19.68 14.32
N ARG A 23 -10.70 -19.73 13.07
CA ARG A 23 -9.94 -20.29 11.95
C ARG A 23 -8.84 -19.33 11.50
N PHE A 24 -7.71 -19.90 11.08
CA PHE A 24 -6.52 -19.14 10.68
C PHE A 24 -6.65 -18.53 9.28
N PHE A 25 -7.24 -19.28 8.33
CA PHE A 25 -7.41 -18.87 6.95
C PHE A 25 -8.84 -18.45 6.65
N LEU A 26 -9.03 -17.20 6.24
CA LEU A 26 -10.32 -16.61 5.91
C LEU A 26 -10.30 -16.08 4.48
N SER A 27 -11.47 -16.07 3.83
CA SER A 27 -11.64 -15.42 2.53
C SER A 27 -11.53 -13.89 2.65
N LYS A 28 -11.43 -13.18 1.53
CA LYS A 28 -11.51 -11.70 1.48
C LYS A 28 -12.81 -11.13 2.06
N THR A 29 -13.85 -11.95 2.18
CA THR A 29 -15.13 -11.59 2.79
C THR A 29 -15.23 -11.99 4.26
N GLY A 30 -14.15 -12.51 4.86
CA GLY A 30 -14.08 -12.95 6.26
C GLY A 30 -14.66 -14.35 6.50
N LYS A 31 -15.19 -15.02 5.47
CA LYS A 31 -15.78 -16.36 5.63
C LYS A 31 -14.69 -17.40 5.86
N THR A 32 -14.98 -18.39 6.70
CA THR A 32 -14.06 -19.50 6.97
C THR A 32 -13.80 -20.29 5.70
N LEU A 33 -12.53 -20.49 5.35
CA LEU A 33 -12.16 -21.47 4.34
C LEU A 33 -12.39 -22.87 4.96
N CYS A 34 -13.22 -23.68 4.31
CA CYS A 34 -13.63 -24.98 4.84
C CYS A 34 -12.58 -26.06 4.56
N SER A 35 -11.85 -25.93 3.45
CA SER A 35 -10.72 -26.79 3.10
C SER A 35 -9.84 -26.02 2.12
N ALA A 36 -8.63 -25.66 2.55
CA ALA A 36 -7.65 -24.97 1.70
C ALA A 36 -7.41 -25.73 0.38
N THR A 37 -7.45 -27.07 0.42
CA THR A 37 -7.34 -27.93 -0.76
C THR A 37 -8.51 -27.72 -1.73
N ASN A 38 -9.74 -27.68 -1.25
CA ASN A 38 -10.92 -27.50 -2.10
C ASN A 38 -11.00 -26.08 -2.66
N ASP A 39 -10.60 -25.09 -1.87
CA ASP A 39 -10.60 -23.69 -2.29
C ASP A 39 -9.48 -23.41 -3.31
N MET A 40 -8.31 -24.04 -3.15
CA MET A 40 -7.27 -24.04 -4.19
C MET A 40 -7.76 -24.75 -5.45
N ALA A 41 -8.39 -25.91 -5.35
CA ALA A 41 -8.93 -26.63 -6.51
C ALA A 41 -9.94 -25.77 -7.30
N ARG A 42 -10.87 -25.10 -6.59
CA ARG A 42 -11.80 -24.13 -7.20
C ARG A 42 -11.10 -22.96 -7.86
N PHE A 43 -10.00 -22.49 -7.27
CA PHE A 43 -9.16 -21.43 -7.86
C PHE A 43 -8.50 -21.90 -9.16
N TYR A 44 -7.88 -23.08 -9.15
CA TYR A 44 -7.29 -23.68 -10.36
C TYR A 44 -8.33 -23.84 -11.47
N GLU A 45 -9.52 -24.32 -11.13
CA GLU A 45 -10.64 -24.49 -12.05
C GLU A 45 -11.15 -23.15 -12.61
N HIS A 46 -11.39 -22.16 -11.74
CA HIS A 46 -11.91 -20.84 -12.14
C HIS A 46 -10.97 -20.10 -13.09
N PHE A 47 -9.66 -20.19 -12.85
CA PHE A 47 -8.63 -19.52 -13.66
C PHE A 47 -8.03 -20.41 -14.76
N LYS A 48 -8.56 -21.64 -14.95
CA LYS A 48 -8.07 -22.62 -15.93
C LYS A 48 -6.55 -22.87 -15.83
N LEU A 49 -6.04 -22.89 -14.60
CA LEU A 49 -4.63 -23.13 -14.33
C LEU A 49 -4.37 -24.65 -14.31
N PRO A 50 -3.18 -25.10 -14.77
CA PRO A 50 -2.82 -26.51 -14.68
C PRO A 50 -2.81 -26.95 -13.21
N ASN A 51 -3.35 -28.14 -12.94
CA ASN A 51 -3.36 -28.71 -11.59
C ASN A 51 -1.96 -29.21 -11.25
N ILE A 52 -1.12 -28.30 -10.75
CA ILE A 52 0.26 -28.60 -10.37
C ILE A 52 0.23 -29.28 -9.00
N THR A 53 0.68 -30.53 -8.96
CA THR A 53 0.81 -31.26 -7.71
C THR A 53 1.98 -30.71 -6.89
N SER A 54 1.90 -30.85 -5.56
CA SER A 54 3.00 -30.47 -4.66
C SER A 54 4.29 -31.25 -4.95
N GLN A 55 4.18 -32.46 -5.53
CA GLN A 55 5.31 -33.27 -5.95
C GLN A 55 6.01 -32.70 -7.19
N GLU A 56 5.25 -32.27 -8.20
CA GLU A 56 5.81 -31.65 -9.41
C GLU A 56 6.51 -30.33 -9.08
N LEU A 57 5.87 -29.48 -8.27
CA LEU A 57 6.45 -28.22 -7.82
C LEU A 57 7.76 -28.45 -7.05
N ARG A 58 7.75 -29.43 -6.11
CA ARG A 58 8.96 -29.81 -5.37
C ARG A 58 10.06 -30.33 -6.30
N ARG A 59 9.72 -31.15 -7.29
CA ARG A 59 10.70 -31.69 -8.24
C ARG A 59 11.41 -30.58 -9.01
N VAL A 60 10.66 -29.57 -9.47
CA VAL A 60 11.21 -28.40 -10.18
C VAL A 60 12.15 -27.62 -9.26
N ILE A 61 11.72 -27.34 -8.02
CA ILE A 61 12.53 -26.59 -7.05
C ILE A 61 13.80 -27.36 -6.70
N VAL A 62 13.71 -28.66 -6.38
CA VAL A 62 14.87 -29.50 -6.05
C VAL A 62 15.86 -29.56 -7.22
N THR A 63 15.37 -29.68 -8.46
CA THR A 63 16.22 -29.70 -9.65
C THR A 63 16.95 -28.36 -9.83
N THR A 64 16.26 -27.26 -9.60
CA THR A 64 16.80 -25.90 -9.68
C THR A 64 17.82 -25.63 -8.58
N VAL A 65 17.56 -26.10 -7.36
CA VAL A 65 18.49 -25.99 -6.23
C VAL A 65 19.75 -26.80 -6.50
N SER A 66 19.61 -28.04 -6.97
CA SER A 66 20.74 -28.92 -7.29
C SER A 66 21.66 -28.36 -8.38
N SER A 67 21.14 -27.57 -9.32
CA SER A 67 21.92 -26.96 -10.40
C SER A 67 22.51 -25.60 -10.07
N MET A 68 21.88 -24.80 -9.19
CA MET A 68 22.24 -23.39 -8.98
C MET A 68 22.96 -23.10 -7.66
N PHE A 69 22.89 -23.98 -6.66
CA PHE A 69 23.37 -23.69 -5.30
C PHE A 69 24.63 -24.48 -4.95
N SER A 70 25.41 -23.99 -3.98
CA SER A 70 26.58 -24.70 -3.43
C SER A 70 26.16 -25.85 -2.52
N GLU A 71 27.04 -26.83 -2.25
CA GLU A 71 26.73 -28.00 -1.41
C GLU A 71 26.26 -27.63 0.01
N GLU A 72 26.80 -26.56 0.59
CA GLU A 72 26.37 -26.06 1.91
C GLU A 72 24.95 -25.47 1.88
N GLN A 73 24.58 -24.82 0.76
CA GLN A 73 23.23 -24.30 0.56
C GLN A 73 22.22 -25.41 0.25
N LYS A 74 22.66 -26.46 -0.45
CA LYS A 74 21.85 -27.67 -0.69
C LYS A 74 21.52 -28.39 0.61
N ASP A 75 22.47 -28.49 1.54
CA ASP A 75 22.24 -29.10 2.85
C ASP A 75 21.19 -28.32 3.66
N LYS A 76 21.32 -26.99 3.72
CA LYS A 76 20.33 -26.10 4.37
C LYS A 76 18.93 -26.24 3.75
N PHE A 77 18.86 -26.32 2.42
CA PHE A 77 17.60 -26.51 1.70
C PHE A 77 16.99 -27.90 1.94
N ALA A 78 17.80 -28.96 1.92
CA ALA A 78 17.38 -30.34 2.18
C ALA A 78 16.91 -30.53 3.63
N HIS A 79 17.56 -29.84 4.57
CA HIS A 79 17.16 -29.78 5.97
C HIS A 79 15.76 -29.15 6.10
N TYR A 80 15.53 -28.00 5.44
CA TYR A 80 14.23 -27.31 5.45
C TYR A 80 13.11 -28.09 4.76
N MET A 81 13.42 -28.78 3.66
CA MET A 81 12.46 -29.61 2.94
C MET A 81 12.19 -30.97 3.61
N ALA A 82 12.90 -31.28 4.71
CA ALA A 82 12.77 -32.51 5.49
C ALA A 82 12.82 -33.78 4.62
N HIS A 83 13.89 -33.90 3.82
CA HIS A 83 14.04 -34.91 2.76
C HIS A 83 14.04 -36.39 3.24
N THR A 84 13.99 -36.65 4.55
CA THR A 84 13.79 -37.99 5.16
C THR A 84 12.97 -37.91 6.46
N THR A 85 12.35 -39.02 6.86
CA THR A 85 11.59 -39.13 8.13
C THR A 85 12.47 -38.91 9.37
N ALA A 86 13.77 -39.21 9.28
CA ALA A 86 14.74 -38.90 10.33
C ALA A 86 15.01 -37.38 10.45
N VAL A 87 15.14 -36.68 9.32
CA VAL A 87 15.31 -35.21 9.26
C VAL A 87 14.05 -34.50 9.74
N ALA A 88 12.85 -35.00 9.39
CA ALA A 88 11.59 -34.44 9.88
C ALA A 88 11.50 -34.46 11.43
N LYS A 89 11.97 -35.53 12.08
CA LYS A 89 11.95 -35.68 13.55
C LYS A 89 12.94 -34.73 14.25
N ALA A 90 14.05 -34.39 13.59
CA ALA A 90 15.00 -33.35 14.04
C ALA A 90 14.46 -31.93 13.79
N HIS A 91 13.79 -31.72 12.65
CA HIS A 91 13.22 -30.44 12.21
C HIS A 91 12.03 -29.96 13.06
N TYR A 92 11.34 -30.86 13.78
CA TYR A 92 10.35 -30.47 14.80
C TYR A 92 10.98 -30.02 16.13
N ARG A 93 12.28 -30.29 16.37
CA ARG A 93 12.96 -30.02 17.64
C ARG A 93 13.90 -28.82 17.63
N MET A 94 14.28 -28.31 16.46
CA MET A 94 15.14 -27.14 16.33
C MET A 94 14.49 -26.12 15.40
N LYS A 95 14.04 -25.01 15.99
CA LYS A 95 13.79 -23.77 15.26
C LYS A 95 14.38 -22.63 16.08
N THR A 96 15.67 -22.41 15.94
CA THR A 96 16.17 -21.07 16.25
C THR A 96 15.63 -20.11 15.16
N ALA A 97 15.33 -18.87 15.55
CA ALA A 97 14.81 -17.88 14.59
C ALA A 97 15.82 -17.62 13.47
N GLU A 98 17.12 -17.70 13.78
CA GLU A 98 18.24 -17.49 12.85
C GLU A 98 18.26 -18.51 11.71
N GLU A 99 18.13 -19.81 12.01
CA GLU A 99 18.11 -20.86 10.98
C GLU A 99 16.91 -20.71 10.04
N THR A 100 15.77 -20.25 10.59
CA THR A 100 14.55 -20.00 9.80
C THR A 100 14.75 -18.83 8.84
N VAL A 101 15.38 -17.74 9.30
CA VAL A 101 15.69 -16.55 8.49
C VAL A 101 16.73 -16.86 7.43
N ALA A 102 17.80 -17.56 7.79
CA ALA A 102 18.85 -17.96 6.84
C ALA A 102 18.27 -18.79 5.69
N THR A 103 17.38 -19.74 6.01
CA THR A 103 16.73 -20.56 4.98
C THR A 103 15.73 -19.76 4.15
N ALA A 104 14.98 -18.83 4.75
CA ALA A 104 14.07 -17.95 4.02
C ALA A 104 14.82 -17.07 2.99
N ASN A 105 16.02 -16.58 3.34
CA ASN A 105 16.86 -15.79 2.43
C ASN A 105 17.37 -16.62 1.24
N VAL A 106 17.71 -17.90 1.47
CA VAL A 106 18.08 -18.84 0.40
C VAL A 106 16.89 -19.08 -0.54
N LEU A 107 15.68 -19.25 -0.01
CA LEU A 107 14.45 -19.43 -0.80
C LEU A 107 14.06 -18.17 -1.60
N ALA A 108 14.23 -16.98 -1.01
CA ALA A 108 13.99 -15.71 -1.70
C ALA A 108 14.93 -15.51 -2.90
N SER A 109 16.12 -16.13 -2.86
CA SER A 109 17.05 -16.11 -3.98
C SER A 109 16.53 -16.93 -5.18
N LEU A 110 15.69 -17.95 -4.98
CA LEU A 110 15.07 -18.69 -6.09
C LEU A 110 13.99 -17.90 -6.83
N THR A 111 13.25 -17.02 -6.16
CA THR A 111 12.16 -16.25 -6.78
C THR A 111 12.68 -15.06 -7.59
N ALA A 112 13.84 -14.51 -7.24
CA ALA A 112 14.48 -13.42 -7.98
C ALA A 112 14.98 -13.84 -9.37
N TYR A 113 15.33 -15.12 -9.56
CA TYR A 113 15.84 -15.65 -10.84
C TYR A 113 14.76 -16.14 -11.80
N SER A 114 13.51 -16.33 -11.35
CA SER A 114 12.40 -16.80 -12.21
C SER A 114 11.75 -15.67 -13.03
N SER A 115 12.21 -14.43 -12.86
CA SER A 115 11.71 -13.26 -13.60
C SER A 115 12.69 -12.83 -14.70
N SER A 116 13.05 -13.75 -15.59
CA SER A 116 13.69 -13.44 -16.86
C SER A 116 12.91 -14.09 -18.00
N ASP A 117 12.21 -13.24 -18.73
CA ASP A 117 11.58 -13.50 -20.02
C ASP A 117 12.68 -13.90 -21.03
N GLU A 118 12.88 -15.19 -21.27
CA GLU A 118 13.90 -15.71 -22.18
C GLU A 118 13.42 -15.61 -23.63
N SER A 119 13.72 -14.47 -24.25
CA SER A 119 13.86 -14.39 -25.71
C SER A 119 15.26 -14.84 -26.11
N ASN A 120 15.25 -15.98 -26.79
CA ASN A 120 16.32 -16.73 -27.42
C ASN A 120 17.38 -15.87 -28.16
N GLU A 121 18.63 -15.78 -27.65
CA GLU A 121 19.86 -15.69 -28.47
C GLU A 121 21.12 -16.19 -27.71
N LYS A 122 22.00 -16.86 -28.45
CA LYS A 122 23.12 -17.71 -27.98
C LYS A 122 24.31 -16.91 -27.40
N PRO A 123 25.11 -17.49 -26.48
CA PRO A 123 26.19 -16.79 -25.80
C PRO A 123 27.51 -16.82 -26.57
N SER A 124 28.13 -15.64 -26.73
CA SER A 124 29.51 -15.50 -27.20
C SER A 124 30.46 -15.17 -26.05
N LYS A 125 31.36 -16.12 -25.80
CA LYS A 125 32.62 -16.12 -25.02
C LYS A 125 33.09 -14.77 -24.43
N LYS A 126 33.25 -14.71 -23.10
CA LYS A 126 34.16 -13.77 -22.43
C LYS A 126 35.39 -14.49 -21.86
N LYS A 127 36.55 -13.87 -22.09
CA LYS A 127 37.87 -14.22 -21.57
C LYS A 127 37.98 -13.94 -20.07
N ARG A 128 38.83 -14.75 -19.44
CA ARG A 128 39.28 -14.73 -18.04
C ARG A 128 39.93 -13.42 -17.61
N GLY A 129 39.84 -13.14 -16.32
CA GLY A 129 40.96 -12.63 -15.52
C GLY A 129 40.70 -11.32 -14.76
N ALA A 130 40.41 -11.43 -13.46
CA ALA A 130 41.08 -10.69 -12.38
C ALA A 130 40.37 -11.03 -11.05
N SER A 131 41.07 -11.79 -10.21
CA SER A 131 40.79 -11.96 -8.79
C SER A 131 41.00 -10.64 -8.07
N ILE A 132 40.00 -10.18 -7.32
CA ILE A 132 40.17 -9.14 -6.30
C ILE A 132 39.63 -9.72 -5.01
N ASP A 133 40.41 -9.50 -3.95
CA ASP A 133 40.38 -10.17 -2.66
C ASP A 133 39.05 -10.05 -1.92
N GLU A 134 38.66 -11.19 -1.36
CA GLU A 134 37.44 -11.45 -0.61
C GLU A 134 37.68 -11.15 0.89
N ASP A 135 37.93 -9.88 1.23
CA ASP A 135 38.00 -9.46 2.64
C ASP A 135 37.68 -7.97 2.93
N THR A 136 36.97 -7.27 2.02
CA THR A 136 36.47 -5.92 2.36
C THR A 136 35.22 -5.58 1.57
N LEU A 137 34.04 -5.96 2.09
CA LEU A 137 32.76 -5.25 1.89
C LEU A 137 31.66 -6.05 2.61
N GLN A 138 31.43 -5.73 3.88
CA GLN A 138 30.06 -5.75 4.41
C GLN A 138 29.27 -4.73 3.58
N ASP A 139 28.79 -5.15 2.42
CA ASP A 139 28.00 -4.34 1.48
C ASP A 139 26.66 -4.00 2.16
N VAL A 140 26.63 -2.86 2.86
CA VAL A 140 25.38 -2.21 3.28
C VAL A 140 24.68 -1.80 2.00
N ARG A 141 23.94 -2.73 1.40
CA ARG A 141 23.14 -2.49 0.20
C ARG A 141 22.06 -1.48 0.55
N LYS A 142 22.34 -0.20 0.29
CA LYS A 142 21.36 0.87 0.41
C LYS A 142 20.15 0.55 -0.43
N ASP A 143 18.97 0.65 0.14
CA ASP A 143 17.72 0.35 -0.55
C ASP A 143 17.13 1.59 -1.24
N PHE A 144 15.98 1.41 -1.91
CA PHE A 144 15.32 2.51 -2.59
C PHE A 144 14.60 3.48 -1.64
N ALA A 145 14.25 3.05 -0.42
CA ALA A 145 13.64 3.95 0.56
C ALA A 145 14.66 4.98 1.04
N GLU A 146 15.87 4.54 1.37
CA GLU A 146 17.00 5.42 1.69
C GLU A 146 17.32 6.38 0.52
N PHE A 147 17.20 5.90 -0.73
CA PHE A 147 17.38 6.75 -1.91
C PHE A 147 16.35 7.88 -1.97
N LEU A 148 15.10 7.63 -1.58
CA LEU A 148 14.05 8.63 -1.57
C LEU A 148 14.19 9.63 -0.41
N GLU A 149 14.79 9.23 0.71
CA GLU A 149 15.11 10.16 1.81
C GLU A 149 16.17 11.19 1.38
N VAL A 150 17.20 10.74 0.66
CA VAL A 150 18.25 11.64 0.15
C VAL A 150 17.79 12.44 -1.07
N PHE A 151 17.01 11.82 -1.95
CA PHE A 151 16.54 12.42 -3.20
C PHE A 151 15.00 12.34 -3.29
N PRO A 152 14.27 13.21 -2.58
CA PRO A 152 12.82 13.16 -2.55
C PRO A 152 12.21 13.41 -3.93
N VAL A 153 11.23 12.58 -4.29
CA VAL A 153 10.46 12.74 -5.51
C VAL A 153 9.43 13.86 -5.30
N THR A 154 9.58 14.95 -6.05
CA THR A 154 8.62 16.06 -6.05
C THR A 154 8.17 16.38 -7.47
N LEU A 155 7.03 17.06 -7.62
CA LEU A 155 6.47 17.42 -8.93
C LEU A 155 7.46 18.25 -9.78
N ASN A 156 8.16 19.20 -9.15
CA ASN A 156 9.07 20.13 -9.83
C ASN A 156 10.55 19.81 -9.57
N GLY A 157 10.84 18.70 -8.87
CA GLY A 157 12.19 18.27 -8.55
C GLY A 157 13.01 17.94 -9.80
N LYS A 158 14.29 18.30 -9.78
CA LYS A 158 15.23 17.86 -10.80
C LYS A 158 15.71 16.45 -10.47
N PRO A 159 15.89 15.58 -11.48
CA PRO A 159 16.39 14.23 -11.22
C PRO A 159 17.82 14.29 -10.67
N PRO A 160 18.19 13.39 -9.74
CA PRO A 160 19.52 13.39 -9.14
C PRO A 160 20.59 13.06 -10.20
N SER A 161 21.66 13.87 -10.23
CA SER A 161 22.76 13.68 -11.17
C SER A 161 23.57 12.43 -10.83
N LYS A 162 24.29 11.87 -11.82
CA LYS A 162 25.17 10.70 -11.58
C LYS A 162 26.17 10.96 -10.45
N LEU A 163 26.80 12.13 -10.45
CA LEU A 163 27.77 12.53 -9.43
C LEU A 163 27.14 12.64 -8.04
N ALA A 164 25.95 13.25 -7.94
CA ALA A 164 25.25 13.39 -6.66
C ALA A 164 24.89 12.02 -6.06
N ARG A 165 24.44 11.06 -6.89
CA ARG A 165 24.11 9.70 -6.43
C ARG A 165 25.34 8.95 -5.92
N ILE A 166 26.47 9.04 -6.64
CA ILE A 166 27.73 8.41 -6.24
C ILE A 166 28.25 9.03 -4.93
N ASN A 167 28.22 10.35 -4.80
CA ASN A 167 28.66 11.04 -3.58
C ASN A 167 27.79 10.70 -2.37
N ALA A 168 26.50 10.39 -2.58
CA ALA A 168 25.59 9.90 -1.54
C ALA A 168 25.76 8.40 -1.24
N GLY A 169 26.72 7.72 -1.86
CA GLY A 169 27.04 6.32 -1.61
C GLY A 169 26.06 5.32 -2.24
N PHE A 170 25.35 5.72 -3.30
CA PHE A 170 24.48 4.80 -4.06
C PHE A 170 25.21 4.17 -5.25
N PRO A 171 24.76 3.00 -5.73
CA PRO A 171 25.34 2.34 -6.89
C PRO A 171 25.45 3.23 -8.12
N VAL A 172 26.52 3.01 -8.90
CA VAL A 172 26.82 3.76 -10.13
C VAL A 172 25.78 3.47 -11.23
N ASP A 173 25.12 2.30 -11.15
CA ASP A 173 24.09 1.89 -12.09
C ASP A 173 22.89 2.85 -12.10
N ARG A 174 21.98 2.63 -13.05
CA ARG A 174 20.83 3.51 -13.27
C ARG A 174 19.56 3.05 -12.58
N THR A 175 19.57 1.95 -11.85
CA THR A 175 18.36 1.30 -11.31
C THR A 175 17.55 2.25 -10.43
N PHE A 176 18.18 2.90 -9.44
CA PHE A 176 17.50 3.86 -8.59
C PHE A 176 17.11 5.14 -9.31
N TYR A 177 17.93 5.60 -10.26
CA TYR A 177 17.60 6.76 -11.09
C TYR A 177 16.35 6.50 -11.94
N ASP A 178 16.27 5.35 -12.59
CA ASP A 178 15.14 5.00 -13.46
C ASP A 178 13.87 4.79 -12.62
N LYS A 179 13.96 4.15 -11.45
CA LYS A 179 12.85 4.06 -10.48
C LYS A 179 12.36 5.43 -10.02
N TRP A 180 13.27 6.34 -9.68
CA TRP A 180 12.93 7.72 -9.31
C TRP A 180 12.21 8.46 -10.44
N ARG A 181 12.68 8.29 -11.68
CA ARG A 181 12.05 8.89 -12.88
C ARG A 181 10.63 8.38 -13.10
N ILE A 182 10.41 7.08 -12.93
CA ILE A 182 9.07 6.45 -13.00
C ILE A 182 8.16 7.01 -11.90
N ALA A 183 8.64 7.08 -10.66
CA ALA A 183 7.86 7.62 -9.53
C ALA A 183 7.47 9.09 -9.76
N GLN A 184 8.39 9.92 -10.25
CA GLN A 184 8.07 11.31 -10.58
C GLN A 184 7.05 11.42 -11.71
N PHE A 185 7.19 10.59 -12.74
CA PHE A 185 6.25 10.57 -13.86
C PHE A 185 4.83 10.22 -13.38
N GLN A 186 4.70 9.20 -12.52
CA GLN A 186 3.43 8.83 -11.89
C GLN A 186 2.84 9.96 -11.05
N ASN A 187 3.65 10.61 -10.20
CA ASN A 187 3.19 11.76 -9.40
C ASN A 187 2.64 12.89 -10.27
N ARG A 188 3.31 13.19 -11.40
CA ARG A 188 2.85 14.22 -12.35
C ARG A 188 1.57 13.83 -13.07
N GLU A 189 1.45 12.56 -13.45
CA GLU A 189 0.23 12.01 -14.03
C GLU A 189 -0.96 12.14 -13.07
N ASP A 190 -0.78 11.72 -11.81
CA ASP A 190 -1.81 11.81 -10.77
C ASP A 190 -2.22 13.24 -10.45
N HIS A 191 -1.24 14.16 -10.47
CA HIS A 191 -1.46 15.60 -10.33
C HIS A 191 -2.36 16.14 -11.44
N LEU A 192 -2.02 15.87 -12.71
CA LEU A 192 -2.84 16.34 -13.86
C LEU A 192 -4.27 15.78 -13.81
N LEU A 193 -4.41 14.49 -13.49
CA LEU A 193 -5.72 13.86 -13.30
C LEU A 193 -6.49 14.48 -12.13
N SER A 194 -5.81 14.94 -11.06
CA SER A 194 -6.46 15.57 -9.90
C SER A 194 -7.09 16.92 -10.24
N LYS A 195 -6.44 17.71 -11.11
CA LYS A 195 -6.94 19.02 -11.53
C LYS A 195 -8.20 18.92 -12.40
N CYS A 196 -8.48 17.73 -12.94
CA CYS A 196 -9.58 17.51 -13.88
C CYS A 196 -10.66 16.57 -13.33
N TYR A 197 -10.90 16.53 -12.02
CA TYR A 197 -11.79 15.53 -11.43
C TYR A 197 -13.29 15.66 -11.82
N ARG A 198 -13.82 16.87 -12.07
CA ARG A 198 -15.27 17.08 -12.29
C ARG A 198 -15.75 16.73 -13.69
N ARG A 199 -14.90 16.95 -14.69
CA ARG A 199 -15.24 16.85 -16.12
C ARG A 199 -14.03 16.32 -16.88
N GLN A 200 -14.27 15.51 -17.90
CA GLN A 200 -13.21 15.02 -18.77
C GLN A 200 -12.43 16.21 -19.34
N PRO A 201 -11.10 16.23 -19.21
CA PRO A 201 -10.29 17.28 -19.80
C PRO A 201 -10.16 17.11 -21.31
N THR A 202 -9.87 18.21 -22.00
CA THR A 202 -9.39 18.18 -23.39
C THR A 202 -7.87 18.18 -23.42
N ALA A 203 -7.25 17.68 -24.50
CA ALA A 203 -5.79 17.68 -24.65
C ALA A 203 -5.21 19.11 -24.56
N ALA A 204 -5.88 20.10 -25.14
CA ALA A 204 -5.46 21.51 -25.04
C ALA A 204 -5.45 22.03 -23.60
N LYS A 205 -6.41 21.62 -22.76
CA LYS A 205 -6.43 21.98 -21.34
C LYS A 205 -5.27 21.36 -20.58
N ILE A 206 -4.99 20.07 -20.82
CA ILE A 206 -3.85 19.40 -20.18
C ILE A 206 -2.53 20.03 -20.62
N LYS A 207 -2.38 20.37 -21.91
CA LYS A 207 -1.19 21.05 -22.42
C LYS A 207 -0.93 22.38 -21.68
N LYS A 208 -1.96 23.23 -21.54
CA LYS A 208 -1.87 24.47 -20.75
C LYS A 208 -1.49 24.24 -19.29
N LEU A 209 -2.00 23.16 -18.68
CA LEU A 209 -1.63 22.81 -17.31
C LEU A 209 -0.15 22.43 -17.22
N ILE A 210 0.36 21.56 -18.10
CA ILE A 210 1.78 21.18 -18.14
C ILE A 210 2.67 22.42 -18.35
N GLU A 211 2.28 23.31 -19.27
CA GLU A 211 2.96 24.59 -19.49
C GLU A 211 2.99 25.46 -18.22
N SER A 212 1.87 25.54 -17.49
CA SER A 212 1.81 26.31 -16.24
C SER A 212 2.64 25.72 -15.09
N GLU A 213 2.88 24.41 -15.11
CA GLU A 213 3.77 23.73 -14.14
C GLU A 213 5.25 23.85 -14.54
N GLY A 214 5.55 24.34 -15.75
CA GLY A 214 6.92 24.53 -16.24
C GLY A 214 7.67 23.22 -16.54
N TRP A 215 6.98 22.11 -16.77
CA TRP A 215 7.61 20.83 -17.03
C TRP A 215 8.15 20.73 -18.46
N THR A 216 9.46 20.51 -18.58
CA THR A 216 10.15 20.39 -19.88
C THR A 216 10.55 18.95 -20.24
N ALA A 217 10.53 18.04 -19.27
CA ALA A 217 10.82 16.63 -19.48
C ALA A 217 10.10 15.76 -18.43
N ASN A 218 9.98 14.46 -18.67
CA ASN A 218 9.43 13.48 -17.72
C ASN A 218 7.98 13.76 -17.30
N TYR A 219 7.10 14.03 -18.27
CA TYR A 219 5.68 14.25 -18.04
C TYR A 219 4.85 13.44 -19.06
N PRO A 220 3.62 13.04 -18.71
CA PRO A 220 2.74 12.30 -19.61
C PRO A 220 2.23 13.20 -20.75
N SER A 221 1.97 12.62 -21.92
CA SER A 221 1.36 13.38 -23.01
C SER A 221 -0.08 13.79 -22.65
N PRO A 222 -0.56 14.94 -23.18
CA PRO A 222 -1.95 15.36 -23.00
C PRO A 222 -2.96 14.28 -23.38
N GLU A 223 -2.72 13.55 -24.46
CA GLU A 223 -3.59 12.50 -24.99
C GLU A 223 -3.68 11.31 -24.01
N THR A 224 -2.54 10.89 -23.45
CA THR A 224 -2.51 9.81 -22.45
C THR A 224 -3.31 10.19 -21.21
N ILE A 225 -3.24 11.44 -20.75
CA ILE A 225 -4.05 11.89 -19.60
C ILE A 225 -5.54 11.86 -19.91
N VAL A 226 -5.95 12.31 -21.09
CA VAL A 226 -7.36 12.30 -21.51
C VAL A 226 -7.90 10.87 -21.61
N GLN A 227 -7.10 9.93 -22.11
CA GLN A 227 -7.44 8.51 -22.18
C GLN A 227 -7.50 7.83 -20.79
N LYS A 228 -6.57 8.17 -19.90
CA LYS A 228 -6.53 7.63 -18.53
C LYS A 228 -7.58 8.24 -17.62
N TRP A 229 -8.10 9.42 -17.96
CA TRP A 229 -9.13 10.07 -17.17
C TRP A 229 -10.36 9.16 -17.07
N ARG A 230 -10.81 8.95 -15.83
CA ARG A 230 -12.05 8.25 -15.53
C ARG A 230 -12.98 9.20 -14.81
N PRO A 231 -14.28 9.21 -15.12
CA PRO A 231 -15.24 9.93 -14.31
C PRO A 231 -15.16 9.39 -12.88
N PRO A 232 -15.27 10.26 -11.86
CA PRO A 232 -15.44 9.80 -10.49
C PRO A 232 -16.59 8.79 -10.48
N LYS A 233 -16.35 7.61 -9.90
CA LYS A 233 -17.44 6.67 -9.66
C LYS A 233 -18.43 7.40 -8.77
N LYS A 234 -19.68 7.53 -9.23
CA LYS A 234 -20.78 7.86 -8.35
C LYS A 234 -20.93 6.66 -7.43
N ILE A 235 -20.26 6.69 -6.29
CA ILE A 235 -20.63 5.83 -5.17
C ILE A 235 -21.96 6.40 -4.73
N ASP A 236 -23.01 5.63 -4.88
CA ASP A 236 -24.29 5.98 -4.31
C ASP A 236 -24.18 5.74 -2.80
N VAL A 237 -23.78 6.81 -2.10
CA VAL A 237 -23.60 6.86 -0.65
C VAL A 237 -24.88 6.40 0.07
N GLU A 238 -26.05 6.60 -0.54
CA GLU A 238 -27.33 6.22 0.04
C GLU A 238 -27.56 4.71 0.02
N THR A 239 -26.89 3.98 -0.90
CA THR A 239 -27.01 2.52 -1.07
C THR A 239 -25.81 1.72 -0.54
N ASP A 240 -24.71 2.37 -0.17
CA ASP A 240 -23.55 1.69 0.41
C ASP A 240 -23.75 1.46 1.91
N ASP A 241 -24.12 0.23 2.28
CA ASP A 241 -24.35 -0.19 3.65
C ASP A 241 -23.14 0.08 4.58
N ASN A 242 -21.91 0.01 4.06
CA ASN A 242 -20.73 0.27 4.89
C ASN A 242 -20.62 1.76 5.22
N ILE A 243 -20.91 2.64 4.26
CA ILE A 243 -20.88 4.08 4.48
C ILE A 243 -22.02 4.49 5.41
N ARG A 244 -23.23 3.97 5.18
CA ARG A 244 -24.38 4.18 6.08
C ARG A 244 -24.04 3.79 7.51
N ARG A 245 -23.47 2.59 7.71
CA ARG A 245 -23.05 2.11 9.03
C ARG A 245 -21.95 2.98 9.65
N CYS A 246 -20.99 3.45 8.86
CA CYS A 246 -19.96 4.39 9.34
C CYS A 246 -20.56 5.72 9.81
N ILE A 247 -21.55 6.26 9.09
CA ILE A 247 -22.28 7.48 9.48
C ILE A 247 -23.12 7.23 10.75
N GLU A 248 -23.85 6.12 10.81
CA GLU A 248 -24.71 5.78 11.95
C GLU A 248 -23.91 5.55 13.23
N LEU A 249 -22.75 4.90 13.14
CA LEU A 249 -21.87 4.61 14.29
C LEU A 249 -20.84 5.70 14.55
N GLN A 250 -20.71 6.69 13.65
CA GLN A 250 -19.63 7.68 13.65
C GLN A 250 -18.25 7.04 13.85
N LYS A 251 -18.02 5.91 13.16
CA LYS A 251 -16.80 5.11 13.28
C LYS A 251 -16.13 4.98 11.91
N TRP A 252 -15.04 5.73 11.75
CA TRP A 252 -14.31 5.86 10.49
C TRP A 252 -12.94 5.18 10.57
N SER A 253 -12.68 4.23 9.68
CA SER A 253 -11.43 3.45 9.71
C SER A 253 -10.29 4.17 8.99
N GLY A 254 -9.09 4.10 9.57
CA GLY A 254 -7.89 4.67 8.93
C GLY A 254 -7.64 6.14 9.24
N VAL A 255 -8.37 6.71 10.19
CA VAL A 255 -8.16 8.08 10.70
C VAL A 255 -8.01 8.07 12.22
N ALA A 256 -7.20 8.98 12.74
CA ALA A 256 -7.02 9.18 14.17
C ALA A 256 -6.88 10.68 14.49
N ILE A 257 -7.26 11.08 15.71
CA ILE A 257 -7.04 12.44 16.19
C ILE A 257 -5.59 12.54 16.69
N LYS A 258 -4.90 13.59 16.29
CA LYS A 258 -3.57 13.94 16.77
C LYS A 258 -3.58 15.38 17.27
N THR A 259 -3.05 15.61 18.47
CA THR A 259 -2.72 16.97 18.93
C THR A 259 -1.39 17.38 18.32
N PHE A 260 -1.37 18.53 17.66
CA PHE A 260 -0.17 19.10 17.07
C PHE A 260 0.37 20.19 18.01
N GLU A 261 1.67 20.09 18.32
CA GLU A 261 2.35 20.93 19.32
C GLU A 261 2.59 22.38 18.83
N ASP A 262 2.44 22.63 17.53
CA ASP A 262 2.72 23.92 16.88
C ASP A 262 1.51 24.86 16.83
N ASN A 263 0.75 24.93 17.92
CA ASN A 263 -0.46 25.77 18.07
C ASN A 263 -1.59 25.47 17.08
N ARG A 264 -1.49 24.42 16.25
CA ARG A 264 -2.59 23.97 15.37
C ARG A 264 -3.72 23.25 16.13
N GLY A 265 -3.49 22.91 17.40
CA GLY A 265 -4.47 22.22 18.22
C GLY A 265 -4.69 20.77 17.79
N GLN A 266 -5.93 20.29 17.88
CA GLN A 266 -6.28 18.94 17.44
C GLN A 266 -6.54 18.90 15.94
N GLY A 267 -6.02 17.87 15.27
CA GLY A 267 -6.37 17.58 13.89
C GLY A 267 -6.50 16.09 13.64
N VAL A 268 -6.78 15.73 12.39
CA VAL A 268 -6.99 14.34 11.97
C VAL A 268 -5.81 13.89 11.11
N VAL A 269 -5.26 12.72 11.42
CA VAL A 269 -4.19 12.07 10.65
C VAL A 269 -4.66 10.75 10.07
N ALA A 270 -4.13 10.39 8.91
CA ALA A 270 -4.35 9.07 8.31
C ALA A 270 -3.49 8.02 9.03
N THR A 271 -4.08 6.88 9.36
CA THR A 271 -3.38 5.70 9.91
C THR A 271 -3.25 4.56 8.89
N LYS A 272 -3.76 4.78 7.66
CA LYS A 272 -3.60 3.89 6.51
C LYS A 272 -3.55 4.70 5.21
N ASN A 273 -3.15 4.04 4.13
CA ASN A 273 -3.20 4.63 2.79
C ASN A 273 -4.65 4.71 2.29
N PHE A 274 -5.03 5.90 1.79
CA PHE A 274 -6.30 6.11 1.10
C PHE A 274 -6.05 6.28 -0.40
N LEU A 275 -6.87 5.60 -1.20
CA LEU A 275 -6.86 5.85 -2.64
C LEU A 275 -7.61 7.15 -2.92
N LYS A 276 -7.21 7.85 -3.97
CA LYS A 276 -7.90 9.06 -4.42
C LYS A 276 -9.35 8.73 -4.79
N GLY A 277 -10.29 9.48 -4.22
CA GLY A 277 -11.73 9.23 -4.37
C GLY A 277 -12.33 8.29 -3.32
N SER A 278 -11.54 7.76 -2.38
CA SER A 278 -12.06 7.09 -1.19
C SER A 278 -12.80 8.07 -0.29
N ILE A 279 -13.89 7.60 0.33
CA ILE A 279 -14.59 8.32 1.40
C ILE A 279 -13.82 8.08 2.70
N ILE A 280 -13.51 9.18 3.40
CA ILE A 280 -12.66 9.18 4.60
C ILE A 280 -13.54 9.27 5.85
N CYS A 281 -14.31 10.35 5.96
CA CYS A 281 -15.33 10.58 6.99
C CYS A 281 -16.37 11.58 6.50
N ASP A 282 -17.49 11.68 7.20
CA ASP A 282 -18.46 12.77 7.04
C ASP A 282 -18.03 14.01 7.83
N TYR A 283 -18.61 15.15 7.48
CA TYR A 283 -18.61 16.33 8.34
C TYR A 283 -19.84 16.21 9.24
N HIS A 284 -19.67 15.59 10.41
CA HIS A 284 -20.79 15.24 11.27
C HIS A 284 -21.26 16.41 12.13
N GLY A 285 -22.58 16.66 12.15
CA GLY A 285 -23.20 17.71 12.95
C GLY A 285 -24.71 17.79 12.74
N GLU A 286 -25.34 18.75 13.40
CA GLU A 286 -26.78 19.01 13.27
C GLU A 286 -27.07 19.76 11.96
N LEU A 287 -28.02 19.26 11.18
CA LEU A 287 -28.41 19.91 9.93
C LEU A 287 -29.41 21.04 10.21
N ILE A 288 -28.99 22.27 9.97
CA ILE A 288 -29.77 23.49 10.19
C ILE A 288 -29.90 24.29 8.87
N THR A 289 -30.74 25.32 8.87
CA THR A 289 -30.84 26.26 7.75
C THR A 289 -29.59 27.14 7.66
N SER A 290 -29.35 27.70 6.47
CA SER A 290 -28.25 28.65 6.31
C SER A 290 -28.46 29.89 7.17
N GLU A 291 -29.69 30.37 7.31
CA GLU A 291 -30.04 31.55 8.11
C GLU A 291 -29.73 31.34 9.59
N GLU A 292 -30.11 30.20 10.16
CA GLU A 292 -29.76 29.81 11.54
C GLU A 292 -28.25 29.77 11.73
N GLY A 293 -27.50 29.14 10.80
CA GLY A 293 -26.04 29.09 10.89
C GLY A 293 -25.39 30.49 10.89
N HIS A 294 -25.91 31.44 10.10
CA HIS A 294 -25.40 32.82 10.11
C HIS A 294 -25.75 33.56 11.40
N GLN A 295 -26.88 33.26 12.05
CA GLN A 295 -27.21 33.81 13.36
C GLN A 295 -26.24 33.32 14.43
N ILE A 296 -25.94 32.02 14.43
CA ILE A 296 -24.96 31.40 15.31
C ILE A 296 -23.59 32.05 15.10
N LEU A 297 -23.13 32.16 13.85
CA LEU A 297 -21.84 32.80 13.53
C LEU A 297 -21.75 34.25 14.00
N LYS A 298 -22.84 35.02 13.91
CA LYS A 298 -22.90 36.42 14.39
C LYS A 298 -22.92 36.53 15.92
N SER A 299 -23.51 35.55 16.60
CA SER A 299 -23.53 35.50 18.07
C SER A 299 -22.22 35.00 18.68
N SER A 300 -21.43 34.25 17.92
CA SER A 300 -20.13 33.73 18.36
C SER A 300 -19.07 34.83 18.29
N ASN A 301 -18.46 35.14 19.43
CA ASN A 301 -17.49 36.22 19.61
C ASN A 301 -16.08 35.82 19.09
N ASP A 302 -15.97 35.51 17.79
CA ASP A 302 -14.71 35.29 17.07
C ASP A 302 -13.96 33.97 17.40
N HIS A 303 -14.68 32.94 17.86
CA HIS A 303 -14.13 31.59 17.99
C HIS A 303 -14.54 30.75 16.78
N MET A 304 -13.52 30.28 16.06
CA MET A 304 -13.56 29.30 14.96
C MET A 304 -14.89 28.54 14.87
N GLY A 305 -15.72 28.91 13.89
CA GLY A 305 -17.02 28.28 13.70
C GLY A 305 -16.87 26.87 13.11
N TYR A 306 -17.33 25.85 13.82
CA TYR A 306 -17.52 24.50 13.29
C TYR A 306 -18.82 24.41 12.49
N LEU A 307 -19.01 25.38 11.57
CA LEU A 307 -20.19 25.53 10.73
C LEU A 307 -19.81 25.28 9.27
N PHE A 308 -20.51 24.36 8.61
CA PHE A 308 -20.29 24.06 7.20
C PHE A 308 -21.52 24.40 6.36
N PHE A 309 -21.45 25.52 5.64
CA PHE A 309 -22.52 25.99 4.77
C PHE A 309 -22.47 25.35 3.38
N PHE A 310 -23.61 24.89 2.87
CA PHE A 310 -23.70 24.25 1.56
C PHE A 310 -25.09 24.43 0.92
N THR A 311 -25.20 24.07 -0.36
CA THR A 311 -26.45 24.10 -1.12
C THR A 311 -26.82 22.70 -1.59
N ALA A 312 -28.05 22.27 -1.33
CA ALA A 312 -28.62 21.00 -1.80
C ALA A 312 -29.88 21.28 -2.62
N GLY A 313 -29.78 21.13 -3.94
CA GLY A 313 -30.80 21.62 -4.86
C GLY A 313 -30.97 23.15 -4.73
N SER A 314 -32.19 23.60 -4.49
CA SER A 314 -32.50 25.02 -4.24
C SER A 314 -32.36 25.44 -2.76
N ARG A 315 -32.08 24.51 -1.84
CA ARG A 315 -32.02 24.78 -0.40
C ARG A 315 -30.61 25.20 0.01
N ARG A 316 -30.51 26.26 0.82
CA ARG A 316 -29.28 26.67 1.51
C ARG A 316 -29.31 26.11 2.92
N LEU A 317 -28.30 25.33 3.27
CA LEU A 317 -28.23 24.58 4.53
C LEU A 317 -26.89 24.80 5.21
N CYS A 318 -26.80 24.42 6.48
CA CYS A 318 -25.57 24.43 7.26
C CYS A 318 -25.51 23.18 8.15
N ILE A 319 -24.32 22.60 8.31
CA ILE A 319 -24.07 21.58 9.34
C ILE A 319 -23.40 22.28 10.53
N ASP A 320 -24.03 22.20 11.69
CA ASP A 320 -23.50 22.67 12.97
C ASP A 320 -22.80 21.55 13.74
N ALA A 321 -21.48 21.59 13.76
CA ALA A 321 -20.61 20.64 14.43
C ALA A 321 -19.99 21.20 15.73
N GLN A 322 -20.52 22.29 16.29
CA GLN A 322 -19.95 22.91 17.49
C GLN A 322 -20.16 22.08 18.77
N THR A 323 -21.19 21.25 18.82
CA THR A 323 -21.52 20.47 20.03
C THR A 323 -20.79 19.13 20.03
N HIS A 324 -19.90 18.92 21.00
CA HIS A 324 -19.26 17.63 21.25
C HIS A 324 -19.34 17.25 22.75
N PRO A 325 -19.73 16.01 23.10
CA PRO A 325 -20.25 14.95 22.23
C PRO A 325 -21.59 15.34 21.56
N CYS A 326 -21.81 14.88 20.33
CA CYS A 326 -23.03 15.24 19.60
C CYS A 326 -24.26 14.53 20.20
N LYS A 327 -25.44 15.14 20.00
CA LYS A 327 -26.72 14.65 20.56
C LYS A 327 -27.03 13.19 20.18
N CYS A 328 -26.68 12.78 18.95
CA CYS A 328 -26.91 11.43 18.46
C CYS A 328 -25.88 10.40 18.97
N HIS A 329 -24.71 10.84 19.46
CA HIS A 329 -23.66 9.97 19.99
C HIS A 329 -23.18 10.43 21.38
N PRO A 330 -24.07 10.45 22.39
CA PRO A 330 -23.76 11.02 23.71
C PRO A 330 -22.73 10.21 24.50
N LYS A 331 -22.59 8.91 24.18
CA LYS A 331 -21.64 7.98 24.82
C LYS A 331 -20.27 7.95 24.13
N HIS A 332 -20.10 8.63 22.99
CA HIS A 332 -18.82 8.72 22.28
C HIS A 332 -17.96 9.89 22.77
N GLY A 333 -18.07 10.23 24.06
CA GLY A 333 -17.02 10.98 24.75
C GLY A 333 -15.73 10.15 24.73
N ASN A 334 -14.88 10.42 23.74
CA ASN A 334 -13.57 9.78 23.53
C ASN A 334 -13.54 8.33 23.01
N SER A 335 -14.42 7.92 22.08
CA SER A 335 -14.18 6.64 21.35
C SER A 335 -12.96 6.68 20.41
N TRP A 336 -12.28 7.82 20.32
CA TRP A 336 -11.03 8.04 19.59
C TRP A 336 -9.78 7.96 20.48
N LYS A 337 -9.93 7.75 21.80
CA LYS A 337 -8.80 7.53 22.71
C LYS A 337 -8.65 6.05 23.02
N LYS A 338 -7.64 5.43 22.40
CA LYS A 338 -6.66 4.51 23.01
C LYS A 338 -5.80 3.93 21.89
N ASN A 339 -4.68 4.60 21.63
CA ASN A 339 -3.41 3.91 21.39
C ASN A 339 -2.58 4.13 22.64
#